data_AF-A0A7T3WZ90-F1
#
_entry.id   AF-A0A7T3WZ90-F1
#
_cell.length_a   1.000
_cell.length_b   1.000
_cell.length_c   1.000
_cell.angle_alpha   90.00
_cell.angle_beta   90.00
_cell.angle_gamma   90.00
#
_symmetry.space_group_name_H-M   'P 1'
#
loop_
_entity.id
_entity.type
_entity.pdbx_description
1 polymer ?
#
loop_
_entity_poly.entity_id
_entity_poly.type
_entity_poly.pdbx_seq_one_letter_code
_entity_poly.pdbx_strand_id
1 'polypeptide(L)'
;MFYLCSIGSNLDPALHVSQAVAELLARFGCLHLSSVIQTKPVGMHSRHDFLNCLFVVHSDLSPVQLKAEFVTMELAHGRDRSHPLCKVADRPLDIDILACGERDDFAEAGVDAYLGDLLAEMYQGGSVDSGKVTLGLPGSKVFAKQRIGQAPIHLCQQDEALLPGNGHPGPPSRHAAIRHP
;
A
#
# COMPACT_ATOMS: atom_id res chain seq x y z
N MET A 1 9.25 -6.62 12.94
CA MET A 1 9.99 -5.34 12.78
C MET A 1 9.10 -4.36 12.01
N PHE A 2 9.13 -3.08 12.34
CA PHE A 2 8.43 -2.03 11.59
C PHE A 2 9.35 -1.40 10.55
N TYR A 3 8.76 -0.98 9.43
CA TYR A 3 9.46 -0.34 8.31
C TYR A 3 8.72 0.92 7.90
N LEU A 4 9.39 2.07 7.96
CA LEU A 4 8.96 3.30 7.31
C LEU A 4 9.44 3.29 5.87
N CYS A 5 8.51 3.45 4.94
CA CYS A 5 8.76 3.40 3.51
C CYS A 5 8.09 4.57 2.79
N SER A 6 8.58 4.91 1.60
CA SER A 6 7.91 5.83 0.67
C SER A 6 7.35 5.09 -0.54
N ILE A 7 6.30 5.66 -1.14
CA ILE A 7 5.84 5.37 -2.50
C ILE A 7 6.03 6.65 -3.31
N GLY A 8 6.58 6.52 -4.51
CA GLY A 8 6.67 7.59 -5.51
C GLY A 8 6.21 7.10 -6.89
N SER A 9 5.45 7.92 -7.61
CA SER A 9 5.04 7.64 -8.98
C SER A 9 4.81 8.91 -9.78
N ASN A 10 5.19 8.95 -11.06
CA ASN A 10 4.87 10.06 -11.96
C ASN A 10 4.32 9.64 -13.34
N LEU A 11 4.30 8.35 -13.66
CA LEU A 11 3.52 7.81 -14.78
C LEU A 11 2.22 7.24 -14.24
N ASP A 12 1.08 7.69 -14.77
CA ASP A 12 -0.27 7.35 -14.30
C ASP A 12 -0.39 7.25 -12.76
N PRO A 13 0.06 8.27 -12.00
CA PRO A 13 0.41 8.07 -10.60
C PRO A 13 -0.78 7.78 -9.71
N ALA A 14 -1.97 8.29 -10.03
CA ALA A 14 -3.19 7.94 -9.31
C ALA A 14 -3.53 6.45 -9.42
N LEU A 15 -3.28 5.82 -10.57
CA LEU A 15 -3.49 4.40 -10.80
C LEU A 15 -2.48 3.59 -9.99
N HIS A 16 -1.19 3.85 -10.20
CA HIS A 16 -0.11 3.05 -9.63
C HIS A 16 -0.02 3.19 -8.10
N VAL A 17 -0.22 4.39 -7.54
CA VAL A 17 -0.23 4.55 -6.07
C VAL A 17 -1.41 3.79 -5.46
N SER A 18 -2.59 3.87 -6.07
CA SER A 18 -3.78 3.17 -5.55
C SER A 18 -3.63 1.65 -5.62
N GLN A 19 -3.05 1.13 -6.70
CA GLN A 19 -2.75 -0.30 -6.86
C GLN A 19 -1.69 -0.75 -5.86
N ALA A 20 -0.58 -0.01 -5.73
CA ALA A 20 0.48 -0.33 -4.78
C ALA A 20 -0.05 -0.38 -3.34
N VAL A 21 -0.87 0.59 -2.91
CA VAL A 21 -1.47 0.56 -1.57
C VAL A 21 -2.38 -0.66 -1.37
N ALA A 22 -3.18 -1.04 -2.38
CA ALA A 22 -4.02 -2.22 -2.30
C ALA A 22 -3.20 -3.53 -2.22
N GLU A 23 -2.11 -3.63 -2.99
CA GLU A 23 -1.19 -4.77 -2.95
C GLU A 23 -0.45 -4.88 -1.62
N LEU A 24 0.04 -3.75 -1.09
CA LEU A 24 0.67 -3.69 0.24
C LEU A 24 -0.31 -4.13 1.32
N LEU A 25 -1.56 -3.64 1.27
CA LEU A 25 -2.59 -4.02 2.23
C LEU A 25 -2.90 -5.52 2.14
N ALA A 26 -3.01 -6.08 0.94
CA ALA A 26 -3.24 -7.51 0.71
C ALA A 26 -2.09 -8.39 1.21
N ARG A 27 -0.86 -7.86 1.20
CA ARG A 27 0.35 -8.59 1.58
C ARG A 27 0.67 -8.52 3.07
N PHE A 28 0.49 -7.35 3.68
CA PHE A 28 0.88 -7.09 5.07
C PHE A 28 -0.30 -7.05 6.04
N GLY A 29 -1.54 -7.08 5.54
CA GLY A 29 -2.76 -7.08 6.34
C GLY A 29 -3.12 -5.70 6.91
N CYS A 30 -2.15 -4.96 7.44
CA CYS A 30 -2.32 -3.60 7.93
C CYS A 30 -1.21 -2.67 7.43
N LEU A 31 -1.55 -1.40 7.21
CA LEU A 31 -0.59 -0.34 6.94
C LEU A 31 -1.05 0.98 7.58
N HIS A 32 -0.08 1.78 8.04
CA HIS A 32 -0.32 3.17 8.42
C HIS A 32 0.16 4.06 7.28
N LEU A 33 -0.74 4.77 6.61
CA LEU A 33 -0.46 5.60 5.43
C LEU A 33 -0.47 7.07 5.83
N SER A 34 0.41 7.89 5.25
CA SER A 34 0.31 9.35 5.33
C SER A 34 -0.77 9.92 4.40
N SER A 35 -0.89 11.25 4.37
CA SER A 35 -1.47 11.93 3.20
C SER A 35 -0.70 11.60 1.91
N VAL A 36 -1.33 11.79 0.76
CA VAL A 36 -0.69 11.65 -0.55
C VAL A 36 -0.50 13.06 -1.10
N ILE A 37 0.73 13.42 -1.46
CA ILE A 37 1.07 14.76 -1.96
C ILE A 37 1.58 14.71 -3.38
N GLN A 38 1.30 15.77 -4.13
CA GLN A 38 1.92 16.03 -5.42
C GLN A 38 3.19 16.87 -5.24
N THR A 39 4.31 16.43 -5.77
CA THR A 39 5.60 17.14 -5.71
C THR A 39 6.23 17.26 -7.10
N LYS A 40 7.12 18.25 -7.25
CA LYS A 40 7.94 18.39 -8.45
C LYS A 40 9.06 17.34 -8.45
N PRO A 41 9.52 16.87 -9.63
CA PRO A 41 10.65 15.95 -9.72
C PRO A 41 11.90 16.57 -9.08
N VAL A 42 12.59 15.79 -8.25
CA VAL A 42 13.85 16.16 -7.59
C VAL A 42 14.95 15.24 -8.10
N GLY A 43 16.10 15.80 -8.48
CA GLY A 43 17.24 15.02 -9.00
C GLY A 43 17.04 14.44 -10.41
N MET A 44 15.96 14.82 -11.10
CA MET A 44 15.67 14.44 -12.49
C MET A 44 14.91 15.54 -13.23
N HIS A 45 14.94 15.51 -14.56
CA HIS A 45 14.17 16.42 -15.41
C HIS A 45 12.97 15.69 -15.99
N SER A 46 11.77 16.09 -15.56
CA SER A 46 10.52 15.60 -16.12
C SER A 46 9.47 16.70 -16.14
N ARG A 47 8.51 16.56 -17.07
CA ARG A 47 7.28 17.38 -17.10
C ARG A 47 6.17 16.80 -16.22
N HIS A 48 6.35 15.58 -15.72
CA HIS A 48 5.38 14.86 -14.92
C HIS A 48 5.69 15.03 -13.43
N ASP A 49 4.72 15.56 -12.70
CA ASP A 49 4.80 15.67 -11.25
C ASP A 49 4.64 14.29 -10.61
N PHE A 50 5.25 14.10 -9.45
CA PHE A 50 5.14 12.87 -8.68
C PHE A 50 3.96 12.94 -7.71
N LEU A 51 3.28 11.82 -7.51
CA LEU A 51 2.57 11.56 -6.25
C LEU A 51 3.51 10.81 -5.31
N ASN A 52 3.61 11.31 -4.08
CA ASN A 52 4.40 10.72 -3.00
C ASN A 52 3.55 10.52 -1.74
N CYS A 53 3.79 9.42 -1.04
CA CYS A 53 3.29 9.21 0.32
C CYS A 53 4.25 8.32 1.12
N LEU A 54 4.13 8.39 2.43
CA LEU A 54 4.77 7.48 3.38
C LEU A 54 3.81 6.38 3.78
N PHE A 55 4.36 5.20 4.05
CA PHE A 55 3.63 4.15 4.71
C PHE A 55 4.50 3.41 5.72
N VAL A 56 3.85 2.82 6.71
CA VAL A 56 4.47 1.93 7.69
C VAL A 56 3.79 0.58 7.66
N VAL A 57 4.60 -0.47 7.66
CA VAL A 57 4.16 -1.86 7.76
C VAL A 57 4.96 -2.59 8.84
N HIS A 58 4.30 -3.57 9.47
CA HIS A 58 4.98 -4.58 10.25
C HIS A 58 5.30 -5.78 9.35
N SER A 59 6.52 -6.28 9.43
CA SER A 59 6.95 -7.45 8.67
C SER A 59 8.01 -8.26 9.43
N ASP A 60 7.98 -9.57 9.22
CA ASP A 60 9.00 -10.52 9.68
C ASP A 60 10.11 -10.72 8.64
N LEU A 61 9.95 -10.14 7.44
CA LEU A 61 10.98 -10.15 6.40
C LEU A 61 12.16 -9.28 6.82
N SER A 62 13.38 -9.73 6.54
CA SER A 62 14.57 -8.88 6.65
C SER A 62 14.50 -7.69 5.68
N PRO A 63 15.25 -6.59 5.91
CA PRO A 63 15.27 -5.44 5.01
C PRO A 63 15.60 -5.81 3.54
N VAL A 64 16.48 -6.81 3.35
CA VAL A 64 16.87 -7.29 2.02
C VAL A 64 15.72 -8.02 1.33
N GLN A 65 15.01 -8.90 2.05
CA GLN A 65 13.85 -9.60 1.52
C GLN A 65 12.72 -8.64 1.20
N LEU A 66 12.44 -7.69 2.10
CA LEU A 66 11.42 -6.67 1.88
C LEU A 66 11.74 -5.78 0.67
N LYS A 67 13.01 -5.38 0.49
CA LYS A 67 13.41 -4.63 -0.70
C LYS A 67 13.25 -5.46 -1.98
N ALA A 68 13.49 -6.76 -1.96
CA ALA A 68 13.26 -7.64 -3.11
C ALA A 68 11.77 -7.73 -3.47
N GLU A 69 10.88 -7.76 -2.47
CA GLU A 69 9.43 -7.69 -2.69
C GLU A 69 9.03 -6.38 -3.37
N PHE A 70 9.55 -5.25 -2.89
CA PHE A 70 9.28 -3.95 -3.50
C PHE A 70 9.80 -3.85 -4.94
N VAL A 71 11.00 -4.35 -5.21
CA VAL A 71 11.52 -4.43 -6.59
C VAL A 71 10.59 -5.27 -7.47
N THR A 72 10.06 -6.38 -6.97
CA THR A 72 9.11 -7.21 -7.72
C THR A 72 7.82 -6.45 -8.04
N MET A 73 7.29 -5.70 -7.08
CA MET A 73 6.11 -4.84 -7.31
C MET A 73 6.38 -3.74 -8.33
N GLU A 74 7.53 -3.08 -8.27
CA GLU A 74 7.92 -2.05 -9.25
C GLU A 74 8.01 -2.61 -10.67
N LEU A 75 8.62 -3.79 -10.84
CA LEU A 75 8.70 -4.48 -12.12
C LEU A 75 7.32 -4.86 -12.65
N ALA A 76 6.42 -5.35 -11.77
CA ALA A 76 5.04 -5.68 -12.13
C ALA A 76 4.23 -4.47 -12.61
N HIS A 77 4.52 -3.28 -12.07
CA HIS A 77 3.95 -2.02 -12.53
C HIS A 77 4.62 -1.45 -13.80
N GLY A 78 5.65 -2.12 -14.34
CA GLY A 78 6.31 -1.74 -15.59
C GLY A 78 7.55 -0.88 -15.44
N ARG A 79 8.14 -0.77 -14.23
CA ARG A 79 9.42 -0.08 -14.05
C ARG A 79 10.53 -0.84 -14.77
N ASP A 80 11.19 -0.21 -15.73
CA ASP A 80 12.40 -0.78 -16.33
C ASP A 80 13.64 -0.43 -15.49
N ARG A 81 14.07 -1.37 -14.63
CA ARG A 81 15.30 -1.22 -13.83
C ARG A 81 16.58 -1.55 -14.62
N SER A 82 16.47 -2.14 -15.81
CA SER A 82 17.62 -2.51 -16.65
C SER A 82 18.17 -1.34 -17.45
N HIS A 83 17.36 -0.29 -17.66
CA HIS A 83 17.77 0.90 -18.39
C HIS A 83 18.89 1.66 -17.65
N PRO A 84 19.99 2.08 -18.31
CA PRO A 84 21.10 2.78 -17.66
C PRO A 84 20.69 4.10 -16.97
N LEU A 85 19.65 4.75 -17.51
CA LEU A 85 19.08 5.98 -16.97
C LEU A 85 17.88 5.74 -16.04
N CYS A 86 17.64 4.51 -15.58
CA CYS A 86 16.45 4.16 -14.79
C CYS A 86 16.32 5.02 -13.52
N LYS A 87 17.40 5.61 -12.99
CA LYS A 87 17.39 6.53 -11.84
C LYS A 87 16.83 7.92 -12.15
N VAL A 88 16.92 8.38 -13.39
CA VAL A 88 16.51 9.74 -13.80
C VAL A 88 15.37 9.74 -14.82
N ALA A 89 14.81 8.57 -15.11
CA ALA A 89 13.65 8.38 -15.98
C ALA A 89 12.34 8.38 -15.19
N ASP A 90 11.26 8.79 -15.85
CA ASP A 90 9.90 8.64 -15.33
C ASP A 90 9.60 7.19 -15.00
N ARG A 91 8.74 6.97 -13.99
CA ARG A 91 8.47 5.66 -13.45
C ARG A 91 7.02 5.50 -12.99
N PRO A 92 6.44 4.30 -13.19
CA PRO A 92 5.11 3.98 -12.72
C PRO A 92 5.09 3.79 -11.20
N LEU A 93 6.15 3.24 -10.61
CA LEU A 93 6.23 3.02 -9.17
C LEU A 93 7.69 3.02 -8.70
N ASP A 94 7.92 3.58 -7.52
CA ASP A 94 9.15 3.53 -6.73
C ASP A 94 8.77 3.26 -5.29
N ILE A 95 9.42 2.29 -4.64
CA ILE A 95 9.24 2.03 -3.22
C ILE A 95 10.61 1.92 -2.54
N ASP A 96 10.84 2.80 -1.57
CA ASP A 96 12.06 2.85 -0.79
C ASP A 96 11.82 2.63 0.69
N ILE A 97 12.72 1.87 1.33
CA ILE A 97 12.78 1.72 2.78
C ILE A 97 13.60 2.89 3.30
N LEU A 98 13.00 3.71 4.16
CA LEU A 98 13.63 4.91 4.73
C LEU A 98 14.21 4.62 6.11
N ALA A 99 13.49 3.85 6.93
CA ALA A 99 13.93 3.46 8.27
C ALA A 99 13.29 2.13 8.70
N CYS A 100 13.88 1.47 9.70
CA CYS A 100 13.29 0.30 10.36
C CYS A 100 13.55 0.30 11.86
N GLY A 101 12.66 -0.29 12.64
CA GLY A 101 12.78 -0.36 14.10
C GLY A 101 11.77 -1.32 14.74
N GLU A 102 12.01 -1.66 16.00
CA GLU A 102 11.15 -2.59 16.76
C GLU A 102 9.77 -2.01 17.08
N ARG A 103 9.59 -0.70 16.92
CA ARG A 103 8.35 0.04 17.18
C ARG A 103 8.00 0.93 15.99
N ASP A 104 6.72 1.20 15.82
CA ASP A 104 6.19 2.22 14.93
C ASP A 104 6.41 3.61 15.56
N ASP A 105 7.66 4.07 15.55
CA ASP A 105 8.08 5.37 16.07
C ASP A 105 9.26 5.88 15.23
N PHE A 106 8.93 6.65 14.20
CA PHE A 106 9.88 7.15 13.21
C PHE A 106 9.94 8.68 13.18
N ALA A 107 9.50 9.37 14.24
CA ALA A 107 9.43 10.83 14.28
C ALA A 107 10.77 11.52 13.96
N GLU A 108 11.88 10.88 14.32
CA GLU A 108 13.25 11.39 14.12
C GLU A 108 13.96 10.75 12.91
N ALA A 109 13.25 10.03 12.04
CA ALA A 109 13.83 9.41 10.86
C ALA A 109 14.32 10.48 9.87
N GLY A 110 15.54 10.32 9.37
CA GLY A 110 16.08 11.17 8.30
C GLY A 110 15.41 10.84 6.98
N VAL A 111 14.53 11.74 6.51
CA VAL A 111 13.85 11.63 5.21
C VAL A 111 14.21 12.82 4.32
N ASP A 112 13.99 12.68 3.01
CA ASP A 112 14.14 13.79 2.07
C ASP A 112 13.20 14.94 2.46
N ALA A 113 13.63 16.18 2.20
CA ALA A 113 12.91 17.38 2.62
C ALA A 113 11.44 17.43 2.16
N TYR A 114 11.14 16.90 0.96
CA TYR A 114 9.76 16.87 0.43
C TYR A 114 8.86 15.84 1.13
N LEU A 115 9.41 14.94 1.95
CA LEU A 115 8.68 13.97 2.78
C LEU A 115 8.59 14.41 4.25
N GLY A 116 9.32 15.45 4.65
CA GLY A 116 9.40 15.90 6.05
C GLY A 116 8.03 16.25 6.63
N ASP A 117 7.21 16.99 5.88
CA ASP A 117 5.87 17.38 6.33
C ASP A 117 4.94 16.17 6.50
N LEU A 118 5.07 15.14 5.63
CA LEU A 118 4.31 13.89 5.78
C LEU A 118 4.71 13.15 7.05
N LEU A 119 6.01 13.09 7.35
CA LEU A 119 6.52 12.43 8.55
C LEU A 119 6.05 13.17 9.82
N ALA A 120 6.15 14.49 9.83
CA ALA A 120 5.67 15.34 10.93
C ALA A 120 4.15 15.20 11.12
N GLU A 121 3.38 15.11 10.03
CA GLU A 121 1.93 14.86 10.09
C GLU A 121 1.62 13.49 10.74
N MET A 122 2.39 12.44 10.43
CA MET A 122 2.17 11.11 10.98
C MET A 122 2.48 10.99 12.49
N TYR A 123 3.53 11.66 12.99
CA TYR A 123 4.03 11.42 14.36
C TYR A 123 4.00 12.62 15.29
N GLN A 124 4.04 13.84 14.76
CA GLN A 124 4.24 15.06 15.55
C GLN A 124 3.02 15.99 15.52
N GLY A 125 1.93 15.59 14.86
CA GLY A 125 0.75 16.44 14.68
C GLY A 125 0.98 17.62 13.74
N GLY A 126 1.98 17.51 12.86
CA GLY A 126 2.23 18.47 11.79
C GLY A 126 1.03 18.56 10.82
N SER A 127 1.04 19.60 9.98
CA SER A 127 0.08 19.77 8.90
C SER A 127 0.82 19.84 7.58
N VAL A 128 0.24 19.22 6.55
CA VAL A 128 0.71 19.33 5.17
C VAL A 128 -0.16 20.35 4.47
N ASP A 129 0.40 21.52 4.18
CA ASP A 129 -0.36 22.72 3.80
C ASP A 129 -0.85 22.73 2.35
N SER A 130 -0.26 21.94 1.46
CA SER A 130 -0.65 21.95 0.04
C SER A 130 -0.30 20.66 -0.70
N GLY A 131 -0.89 20.48 -1.89
CA GLY A 131 -0.58 19.38 -2.79
C GLY A 131 -1.24 18.04 -2.44
N LYS A 132 -2.10 17.97 -1.42
CA LYS A 132 -2.80 16.74 -1.07
C LYS A 132 -3.73 16.27 -2.18
N VAL A 133 -3.65 14.99 -2.53
CA VAL A 133 -4.48 14.34 -3.54
C VAL A 133 -5.31 13.25 -2.89
N THR A 134 -6.60 13.17 -3.24
CA THR A 134 -7.44 12.06 -2.80
C THR A 134 -7.45 10.95 -3.84
N LEU A 135 -7.12 9.73 -3.43
CA LEU A 135 -7.16 8.55 -4.29
C LEU A 135 -8.24 7.56 -3.81
N GLY A 136 -8.77 6.77 -4.75
CA GLY A 136 -9.69 5.67 -4.45
C GLY A 136 -8.98 4.34 -4.59
N LEU A 137 -9.11 3.46 -3.60
CA LEU A 137 -8.49 2.13 -3.67
C LEU A 137 -9.29 1.21 -4.62
N PRO A 138 -8.62 0.49 -5.54
CA PRO A 138 -9.28 -0.47 -6.42
C PRO A 138 -9.82 -1.62 -5.56
N GLY A 139 -11.16 -1.74 -5.51
CA GLY A 139 -11.80 -2.71 -4.64
C GLY A 139 -12.12 -4.03 -5.32
N SER A 140 -11.62 -5.14 -4.75
CA SER A 140 -12.46 -6.33 -4.57
C SER A 140 -13.63 -5.92 -3.66
N LYS A 141 -14.83 -6.50 -3.85
CA LYS A 141 -16.16 -6.10 -3.30
C LYS A 141 -16.24 -5.49 -1.88
N VAL A 142 -15.25 -5.69 -1.02
CA VAL A 142 -15.08 -5.14 0.34
C VAL A 142 -14.53 -3.69 0.38
N PHE A 143 -13.66 -3.29 -0.54
CA PHE A 143 -12.95 -1.98 -0.48
C PHE A 143 -13.51 -0.89 -1.41
N ALA A 144 -14.61 -1.16 -2.11
CA ALA A 144 -15.06 -0.39 -3.28
C ALA A 144 -15.39 1.11 -3.06
N LYS A 145 -15.12 1.70 -1.89
CA LYS A 145 -15.33 3.13 -1.60
C LYS A 145 -14.26 3.78 -0.72
N GLN A 146 -13.15 3.11 -0.38
CA GLN A 146 -12.18 3.70 0.54
C GLN A 146 -11.33 4.76 -0.16
N ARG A 147 -11.37 5.97 0.39
CA ARG A 147 -10.61 7.13 -0.08
C ARG A 147 -9.42 7.37 0.85
N ILE A 148 -8.25 7.64 0.27
CA ILE A 148 -7.00 7.89 1.00
C ILE A 148 -6.39 9.24 0.56
N GLY A 149 -5.44 9.73 1.35
CA GLY A 149 -4.52 10.80 0.92
C GLY A 149 -4.81 12.21 1.44
N GLN A 150 -5.86 12.42 2.24
CA GLN A 150 -6.14 13.73 2.86
C GLN A 150 -5.59 13.87 4.28
N ALA A 151 -5.36 12.76 4.96
CA ALA A 151 -4.81 12.69 6.31
C ALA A 151 -4.18 11.30 6.52
N PRO A 152 -3.34 11.13 7.54
CA PRO A 152 -2.85 9.83 7.92
C PRO A 152 -4.01 8.89 8.27
N ILE A 153 -3.90 7.63 7.86
CA ILE A 153 -4.94 6.63 8.06
C ILE A 153 -4.32 5.26 8.31
N HIS A 154 -4.88 4.55 9.29
CA HIS A 154 -4.62 3.12 9.47
C HIS A 154 -5.60 2.32 8.61
N LEU A 155 -5.06 1.54 7.68
CA LEU A 155 -5.81 0.59 6.87
C LEU A 155 -5.49 -0.80 7.38
N CYS A 156 -6.52 -1.58 7.69
CA CYS A 156 -6.39 -3.00 7.98
C CYS A 156 -7.42 -3.76 7.16
N GLN A 157 -7.04 -4.93 6.66
CA GLN A 157 -7.99 -5.89 6.15
C GLN A 157 -8.95 -6.20 7.30
N GLN A 158 -10.25 -5.98 7.07
CA GLN A 158 -11.24 -6.57 7.96
C GLN A 158 -11.11 -8.07 7.78
N ASP A 159 -10.86 -8.78 8.87
CA ASP A 159 -10.99 -10.23 8.94
C ASP A 159 -12.34 -10.56 8.27
N GLU A 160 -12.33 -11.24 7.12
CA GLU A 160 -13.51 -12.01 6.75
C GLU A 160 -13.61 -13.06 7.84
N ALA A 161 -14.33 -12.71 8.90
CA ALA A 161 -14.64 -13.60 9.99
C ALA A 161 -15.04 -14.93 9.36
N LEU A 162 -14.18 -15.91 9.60
CA LEU A 162 -14.39 -17.33 9.39
C LEU A 162 -15.88 -17.63 9.56
N LEU A 163 -16.63 -17.71 8.46
CA LEU A 163 -18.03 -18.11 8.52
C LEU A 163 -18.05 -19.52 9.12
N PRO A 164 -18.68 -19.74 10.28
CA PRO A 164 -18.72 -21.08 10.86
C PRO A 164 -19.67 -21.93 10.02
N GLY A 165 -19.09 -22.94 9.35
CA GLY A 165 -19.73 -24.20 8.98
C GLY A 165 -21.08 -24.14 8.26
N ASN A 166 -21.05 -24.16 6.92
CA ASN A 166 -22.16 -24.79 6.21
C ASN A 166 -22.07 -26.30 6.41
N GLY A 167 -22.96 -26.79 7.26
CA GLY A 167 -23.09 -28.19 7.64
C GLY A 167 -23.16 -29.13 6.44
N HIS A 168 -22.51 -30.28 6.62
CA HIS A 168 -22.75 -31.51 5.89
C HIS A 168 -24.26 -31.70 5.60
N PRO A 169 -24.69 -31.87 4.34
CA PRO A 169 -25.91 -32.60 4.09
C PRO A 169 -25.58 -34.08 4.29
N GLY A 170 -26.02 -34.63 5.43
CA GLY A 170 -26.03 -36.08 5.64
C GLY A 170 -26.77 -36.79 4.50
N PRO A 171 -26.43 -38.05 4.20
CA PRO A 171 -27.04 -38.77 3.09
C PRO A 171 -28.53 -39.01 3.37
N PRO A 172 -29.41 -38.91 2.37
CA PRO A 172 -30.83 -39.15 2.57
C PRO A 172 -31.10 -40.65 2.80
N SER A 173 -31.58 -40.97 4.00
CA SER A 173 -32.21 -42.25 4.35
C SER A 173 -33.38 -42.54 3.40
N ARG A 174 -33.27 -43.59 2.57
CA ARG A 174 -34.38 -44.12 1.79
C ARG A 174 -35.11 -45.21 2.56
N HIS A 175 -36.18 -44.84 3.26
CA HIS A 175 -37.22 -45.78 3.68
C HIS A 175 -38.61 -45.17 3.50
N ALA A 176 -39.34 -45.68 2.51
CA ALA A 176 -40.80 -45.85 2.46
C ALA A 176 -41.10 -46.58 1.14
N ALA A 177 -41.39 -47.88 1.15
CA ALA A 177 -42.72 -48.43 1.38
C ALA A 177 -43.74 -47.90 0.37
N ILE A 178 -43.95 -48.65 -0.72
CA ILE A 178 -45.19 -48.57 -1.49
C ILE A 178 -45.82 -49.95 -1.43
N ARG A 179 -47.01 -49.97 -0.83
CA ARG A 179 -47.96 -51.08 -0.78
C ARG A 179 -49.03 -50.82 -1.85
N HIS A 180 -49.44 -51.92 -2.49
CA HIS A 180 -50.77 -52.21 -3.06
C HIS A 180 -51.15 -51.62 -4.43
N PRO A 181 -52.07 -52.24 -5.18
CA PRO A 181 -52.92 -53.42 -4.88
C PRO A 181 -52.54 -54.72 -5.61
#